data_AF-A0A2D5UYY2-F1
#
_entry.id   AF-A0A2D5UYY2-F1
#
_cell.length_a   1.000
_cell.length_b   1.000
_cell.length_c   1.000
_cell.angle_alpha   90.00
_cell.angle_beta   90.00
_cell.angle_gamma   90.00
#
_symmetry.space_group_name_H-M   'P 1'
#
loop_
_entity.id
_entity.type
_entity.pdbx_description
1 polymer ?
#
loop_
_entity_poly.entity_id
_entity_poly.type
_entity_poly.pdbx_seq_one_letter_code
_entity_poly.pdbx_strand_id
1 'polypeptide(L)'
;MNCRCGKKAEIDLSYESDGVCRHCFLKRMERRVRKEIRDKDVGSWKKICLYDLGGASVGLAEHFLKKIFHERIPVERVSSPNGSCTLTPVSADRVGSFLLESFLRDEVCKNIVQGFLTSVSEEEIRIANDLLGLEKREVFHISEFQREMEKSLPGTAFGLRKSWEFLER
;
A
#
# COMPACT_ATOMS: atom_id res chain seq x y z
N MET A 1 26.86 3.87 -3.99
CA MET A 1 25.80 4.88 -4.04
C MET A 1 25.36 5.18 -2.61
N ASN A 2 25.18 6.45 -2.24
CA ASN A 2 24.75 6.85 -0.89
C ASN A 2 23.29 7.29 -0.92
N CYS A 3 22.52 6.93 0.11
CA CYS A 3 21.20 7.50 0.34
C CYS A 3 21.35 9.00 0.63
N ARG A 4 20.31 9.80 0.35
CA ARG A 4 20.29 11.25 0.62
C ARG A 4 20.59 11.64 2.08
N CYS A 5 20.45 10.71 3.02
CA CYS A 5 20.83 10.92 4.43
C CYS A 5 22.31 10.65 4.74
N GLY A 6 23.15 10.40 3.72
CA GLY A 6 24.58 10.11 3.86
C GLY A 6 24.91 8.65 4.22
N LYS A 7 23.92 7.82 4.56
CA LYS A 7 24.12 6.38 4.84
C LYS A 7 24.23 5.58 3.55
N LYS A 8 24.87 4.40 3.62
CA LYS A 8 24.95 3.43 2.52
C LYS A 8 23.54 3.10 2.03
N ALA A 9 23.33 3.19 0.71
CA ALA A 9 22.11 2.69 0.09
C ALA A 9 22.12 1.15 0.10
N GLU A 10 21.00 0.56 0.48
CA GLU A 10 20.84 -0.90 0.59
C GLU A 10 19.63 -1.42 -0.19
N ILE A 11 18.71 -0.53 -0.52
CA ILE A 11 17.45 -0.83 -1.18
C ILE A 11 17.46 -0.05 -2.49
N ASP A 12 17.26 -0.78 -3.57
CA ASP A 12 17.10 -0.25 -4.90
C ASP A 12 15.65 -0.46 -5.32
N LEU A 13 15.00 0.59 -5.80
CA LEU A 13 13.61 0.55 -6.23
C LEU A 13 13.59 0.79 -7.72
N SER A 14 13.04 -0.15 -8.47
CA SER A 14 13.08 -0.16 -9.95
C SER A 14 12.58 1.12 -10.62
N TYR A 15 11.67 1.85 -9.97
CA TYR A 15 11.07 3.09 -10.45
C TYR A 15 11.73 4.37 -9.88
N GLU A 16 12.85 4.26 -9.16
CA GLU A 16 13.59 5.40 -8.62
C GLU A 16 15.04 5.42 -9.12
N SER A 17 15.57 6.61 -9.36
CA SER A 17 16.97 6.78 -9.78
C SER A 17 17.97 6.63 -8.64
N ASP A 18 17.52 6.77 -7.39
CA ASP A 18 18.37 6.88 -6.21
C ASP A 18 18.12 5.70 -5.26
N GLY A 19 19.16 4.93 -4.94
CA GLY A 19 19.09 3.94 -3.88
C GLY A 19 18.86 4.57 -2.49
N VAL A 20 18.15 3.87 -1.62
CA VAL A 20 17.80 4.34 -0.26
C VAL A 20 18.33 3.39 0.83
N CYS A 21 18.60 3.93 2.02
CA CYS A 21 18.94 3.11 3.19
C CYS A 21 17.67 2.64 3.90
N ARG A 22 17.77 1.56 4.71
CA ARG A 22 16.65 0.97 5.46
C ARG A 22 15.81 1.99 6.22
N HIS A 23 16.47 2.90 6.94
CA HIS A 23 15.80 3.91 7.74
C HIS A 23 15.01 4.91 6.88
N CYS A 24 15.61 5.41 5.80
CA CYS A 24 14.97 6.37 4.92
C CYS A 24 13.80 5.77 4.15
N PHE A 25 13.93 4.51 3.74
CA PHE A 25 12.87 3.73 3.11
C PHE A 25 11.64 3.64 4.00
N LEU A 26 11.77 3.09 5.21
CA LEU A 26 10.65 2.94 6.15
C LEU A 26 10.04 4.28 6.54
N LYS A 27 10.87 5.31 6.75
CA LYS A 27 10.40 6.68 7.05
C LYS A 27 9.60 7.29 5.90
N ARG A 28 9.99 7.02 4.65
CA ARG A 28 9.27 7.49 3.46
C ARG A 28 7.93 6.78 3.30
N MET A 29 7.89 5.47 3.50
CA MET A 29 6.64 4.71 3.50
C MET A 29 5.69 5.23 4.58
N GLU A 30 6.16 5.36 5.82
CA GLU A 30 5.34 5.87 6.92
C GLU A 30 4.74 7.24 6.60
N ARG A 31 5.51 8.16 6.00
CA ARG A 31 5.01 9.48 5.59
C ARG A 31 3.88 9.40 4.56
N ARG A 32 4.03 8.52 3.56
CA ARG A 32 3.00 8.28 2.54
C ARG A 32 1.72 7.72 3.17
N VAL A 33 1.86 6.70 4.02
CA VAL A 33 0.73 6.08 4.73
C VAL A 33 0.03 7.08 5.66
N ARG A 34 0.79 7.89 6.41
CA ARG A 34 0.23 8.98 7.24
C ARG A 34 -0.57 9.99 6.44
N LYS A 35 -0.15 10.28 5.20
CA LYS A 35 -0.89 11.19 4.30
C LYS A 35 -2.24 10.57 3.91
N GLU A 36 -2.23 9.33 3.43
CA GLU A 36 -3.47 8.63 3.03
C GLU A 36 -4.48 8.47 4.18
N ILE A 37 -4.00 8.21 5.41
CA ILE A 37 -4.88 8.07 6.58
C ILE A 37 -5.49 9.41 6.99
N ARG A 38 -4.71 10.51 6.89
CA ARG A 38 -5.17 11.85 7.25
C ARG A 38 -6.37 12.28 6.40
N ASP A 39 -6.35 11.91 5.12
CA ASP A 39 -7.39 12.27 4.15
C ASP A 39 -8.72 11.53 4.43
N LYS A 40 -8.76 10.60 5.40
CA LYS A 40 -9.92 9.75 5.75
C LYS A 40 -10.55 10.05 7.12
N ASP A 41 -10.08 11.08 7.82
CA ASP A 41 -10.53 11.47 9.17
C ASP A 41 -10.54 10.32 10.22
N VAL A 42 -9.59 9.39 10.12
CA VAL A 42 -9.51 8.22 11.02
C VAL A 42 -9.27 8.62 12.49
N GLY A 43 -8.74 9.81 12.74
CA GLY A 43 -8.43 10.30 14.09
C GLY A 43 -9.66 10.48 14.99
N SER A 44 -10.85 10.61 14.43
CA SER A 44 -12.11 10.71 15.17
C SER A 44 -12.72 9.36 15.55
N TRP A 45 -12.15 8.24 15.07
CA TRP A 45 -12.73 6.92 15.24
C TRP A 45 -12.40 6.30 16.61
N LYS A 46 -13.37 5.55 17.15
CA LYS A 46 -13.18 4.80 18.40
C LYS A 46 -12.40 3.49 18.22
N LYS A 47 -12.41 2.93 17.01
CA LYS A 47 -11.65 1.74 16.62
C LYS A 47 -11.43 1.74 15.11
N ILE A 48 -10.40 1.03 14.66
CA ILE A 48 -10.11 0.78 13.24
C ILE A 48 -10.34 -0.70 12.97
N CYS A 49 -11.28 -1.00 12.08
CA CYS A 49 -11.46 -2.34 11.53
C CYS A 49 -10.54 -2.50 10.31
N LEU A 50 -9.44 -3.24 10.46
CA LEU A 50 -8.54 -3.54 9.37
C LEU A 50 -9.06 -4.77 8.60
N TYR A 51 -9.52 -4.56 7.37
CA TYR A 51 -10.03 -5.66 6.57
C TYR A 51 -8.89 -6.56 6.07
N ASP A 52 -8.84 -7.80 6.55
CA ASP A 52 -7.82 -8.78 6.18
C ASP A 52 -8.21 -9.45 4.85
N LEU A 53 -7.60 -9.00 3.76
CA LEU A 53 -7.75 -9.60 2.44
C LEU A 53 -6.92 -10.89 2.24
N GLY A 54 -6.23 -11.38 3.28
CA GLY A 54 -5.35 -12.56 3.22
C GLY A 54 -3.93 -12.28 2.70
N GLY A 55 -3.58 -11.01 2.45
CA GLY A 55 -2.35 -10.63 1.76
C GLY A 55 -1.22 -10.13 2.65
N ALA A 56 -0.03 -9.99 2.05
CA ALA A 56 1.18 -9.44 2.70
C ALA A 56 1.03 -8.00 3.23
N SER A 57 0.04 -7.25 2.73
CA SER A 57 -0.20 -5.85 3.12
C SER A 57 -0.74 -5.71 4.54
N VAL A 58 -1.44 -6.72 5.07
CA VAL A 58 -2.21 -6.61 6.33
C VAL A 58 -1.30 -6.46 7.54
N GLY A 59 -0.22 -7.22 7.62
CA GLY A 59 0.76 -7.11 8.71
C GLY A 59 1.44 -5.74 8.74
N LEU A 60 1.84 -5.24 7.57
CA LEU A 60 2.46 -3.93 7.42
C LEU A 60 1.49 -2.79 7.76
N ALA A 61 0.24 -2.91 7.29
CA ALA A 61 -0.85 -2.00 7.61
C ALA A 61 -1.06 -1.88 9.12
N GLU A 62 -1.22 -3.01 9.80
CA GLU A 62 -1.39 -3.04 11.25
C GLU A 62 -0.20 -2.40 11.97
N HIS A 63 1.03 -2.71 11.55
CA HIS A 63 2.25 -2.10 12.10
C HIS A 63 2.20 -0.57 11.99
N PHE A 64 1.90 -0.02 10.81
CA PHE A 64 1.83 1.42 10.62
C PHE A 64 0.69 2.06 11.41
N LEU A 65 -0.50 1.46 11.44
CA LEU A 65 -1.64 2.00 12.18
C LEU A 65 -1.32 2.07 13.69
N LYS A 66 -0.79 1.00 14.28
CA LYS A 66 -0.36 0.99 15.69
C LYS A 66 0.69 2.07 15.97
N LYS A 67 1.66 2.22 15.07
CA LYS A 67 2.72 3.24 15.18
C LYS A 67 2.19 4.68 15.05
N ILE A 68 1.24 4.94 14.14
CA ILE A 68 0.70 6.27 13.87
C ILE A 68 -0.21 6.73 15.01
N PHE A 69 -1.05 5.83 15.51
CA PHE A 69 -2.02 6.15 16.56
C PHE A 69 -1.47 5.96 17.98
N HIS A 70 -0.31 5.33 18.14
CA HIS A 70 0.33 5.07 19.44
C HIS A 70 -0.63 4.39 20.41
N GLU A 71 -1.32 3.34 19.93
CA GLU A 71 -2.33 2.56 20.69
C GLU A 71 -3.58 3.35 21.16
N ARG A 72 -3.67 4.66 20.88
CA ARG A 72 -4.85 5.48 21.24
C ARG A 72 -6.14 5.02 20.56
N ILE A 73 -6.02 4.39 19.39
CA ILE A 73 -7.14 3.81 18.65
C ILE A 73 -6.86 2.32 18.48
N PRO A 74 -7.72 1.43 19.03
CA PRO A 74 -7.61 -0.01 18.83
C PRO A 74 -7.70 -0.38 17.35
N VAL A 75 -6.80 -1.28 16.91
CA VAL A 75 -6.80 -1.85 15.56
C VAL A 75 -7.21 -3.30 15.67
N GLU A 76 -8.30 -3.67 14.99
CA GLU A 76 -8.88 -5.01 15.01
C GLU A 76 -8.91 -5.55 13.58
N ARG A 77 -8.34 -6.74 13.34
CA ARG A 77 -8.47 -7.40 12.04
C ARG A 77 -9.87 -7.98 11.89
N VAL A 78 -10.51 -7.74 10.75
CA VAL A 78 -11.85 -8.25 10.44
C VAL A 78 -11.84 -9.00 9.11
N SER A 79 -12.65 -10.04 8.99
CA SER A 79 -12.82 -10.85 7.76
C SER A 79 -13.91 -10.32 6.82
N SER A 80 -14.66 -9.30 7.26
CA SER A 80 -15.67 -8.61 6.46
C SER A 80 -15.66 -7.12 6.78
N PRO A 81 -15.88 -6.24 5.78
CA PRO A 81 -15.95 -4.80 6.02
C PRO A 81 -17.16 -4.46 6.89
N ASN A 82 -16.94 -3.69 7.96
CA ASN A 82 -17.95 -3.32 8.95
C ASN A 82 -18.16 -1.80 9.00
N GLY A 83 -18.82 -1.27 7.97
CA GLY A 83 -19.24 0.13 7.92
C GLY A 83 -18.08 1.14 7.84
N SER A 84 -18.33 2.34 8.38
CA SER A 84 -17.50 3.55 8.18
C SER A 84 -16.13 3.56 8.85
N CYS A 85 -15.83 2.56 9.70
CA CYS A 85 -14.58 2.45 10.43
C CYS A 85 -13.62 1.39 9.85
N THR A 86 -13.88 0.95 8.61
CA THR A 86 -13.10 -0.10 7.95
C THR A 86 -12.04 0.48 7.05
N LEU A 87 -10.77 0.14 7.28
CA LEU A 87 -9.68 0.41 6.34
C LEU A 87 -9.29 -0.86 5.58
N THR A 88 -9.14 -0.74 4.26
CA THR A 88 -8.73 -1.85 3.40
C THR A 88 -7.28 -1.64 2.94
N PRO A 89 -6.32 -2.51 3.32
CA PRO A 89 -4.92 -2.36 2.96
C PRO A 89 -4.65 -2.86 1.53
N VAL A 90 -4.65 -1.95 0.56
CA VAL A 90 -4.51 -2.24 -0.87
C VAL A 90 -3.28 -1.53 -1.44
N SER A 91 -2.38 -2.28 -2.07
CA SER A 91 -1.19 -1.76 -2.73
C SER A 91 -1.54 -0.99 -4.02
N ALA A 92 -0.61 -0.16 -4.49
CA ALA A 92 -0.71 0.50 -5.79
C ALA A 92 -0.93 -0.53 -6.92
N ASP A 93 -0.21 -1.65 -6.88
CA ASP A 93 -0.31 -2.73 -7.85
C ASP A 93 -1.73 -3.32 -7.88
N ARG A 94 -2.31 -3.59 -6.71
CA ARG A 94 -3.64 -4.17 -6.61
C ARG A 94 -4.74 -3.21 -7.07
N VAL A 95 -4.60 -1.91 -6.80
CA VAL A 95 -5.47 -0.88 -7.40
C VAL A 95 -5.38 -0.93 -8.94
N GLY A 96 -4.16 -1.02 -9.48
CA GLY A 96 -3.95 -1.16 -10.92
C GLY A 96 -4.60 -2.41 -11.51
N SER A 97 -4.50 -3.56 -10.81
CA SER A 97 -5.17 -4.79 -11.23
C SER A 97 -6.70 -4.64 -11.25
N PHE A 98 -7.30 -4.04 -10.21
CA PHE A 98 -8.75 -3.80 -10.19
C PHE A 98 -9.22 -2.88 -11.32
N LEU A 99 -8.44 -1.84 -11.64
CA LEU A 99 -8.73 -0.95 -12.76
C LEU A 99 -8.71 -1.71 -14.09
N LEU A 100 -7.65 -2.48 -14.36
CA LEU A 100 -7.51 -3.25 -15.59
C LEU A 100 -8.60 -4.33 -15.72
N GLU A 101 -8.90 -5.05 -14.65
CA GLU A 101 -9.98 -6.04 -14.63
C GLU A 101 -11.34 -5.41 -14.95
N SER A 102 -11.61 -4.21 -14.42
CA SER A 102 -12.87 -3.50 -14.68
C SER A 102 -12.98 -3.09 -16.15
N PHE A 103 -11.90 -2.56 -16.74
CA PHE A 103 -11.84 -2.24 -18.17
C PHE A 103 -12.04 -3.47 -19.06
N LEU A 104 -11.41 -4.60 -18.73
CA LEU A 104 -11.53 -5.84 -19.51
C LEU A 104 -12.94 -6.43 -19.49
N ARG A 105 -13.72 -6.14 -18.43
CA ARG A 105 -15.08 -6.65 -18.23
C ARG A 105 -16.17 -5.67 -18.64
N ASP A 106 -15.80 -4.47 -19.10
CA ASP A 106 -16.74 -3.35 -19.30
C ASP A 106 -17.58 -3.07 -18.04
N GLU A 107 -16.96 -3.22 -16.87
CA GLU A 107 -17.57 -3.00 -15.56
C GLU A 107 -17.16 -1.64 -15.00
N VAL A 108 -18.06 -1.02 -14.22
CA VAL A 108 -17.71 0.15 -13.41
C VAL A 108 -16.64 -0.26 -12.39
N CYS A 109 -15.59 0.55 -12.28
CA CYS A 109 -14.51 0.32 -11.32
C CYS A 109 -15.07 0.09 -9.91
N LYS A 110 -14.72 -1.06 -9.32
CA LYS A 110 -15.16 -1.39 -7.96
C LYS A 110 -14.56 -0.39 -6.97
N ASN A 111 -15.42 0.31 -6.24
CA ASN A 111 -14.98 1.20 -5.17
C ASN A 111 -14.31 0.39 -4.06
N ILE A 112 -13.05 0.71 -3.76
CA ILE A 112 -12.33 0.12 -2.64
C ILE A 112 -12.79 0.86 -1.39
N VAL A 113 -13.50 0.17 -0.50
CA VAL A 113 -13.96 0.74 0.78
C VAL A 113 -12.75 1.27 1.56
N GLN A 114 -12.65 2.59 1.61
CA GLN A 114 -11.61 3.36 2.31
C GLN A 114 -10.19 2.76 2.15
N GLY A 115 -9.80 2.45 0.91
CA GLY A 115 -8.48 1.86 0.60
C GLY A 115 -7.30 2.71 1.09
N PHE A 116 -6.29 2.09 1.68
CA PHE A 116 -5.03 2.71 2.09
C PHE A 116 -3.83 1.80 1.80
N LEU A 117 -2.62 2.36 1.80
CA LEU A 117 -1.40 1.79 1.18
C LEU A 117 -1.41 1.88 -0.35
N THR A 118 -2.33 2.66 -0.92
CA THR A 118 -2.50 2.80 -2.37
C THR A 118 -1.31 3.50 -3.04
N SER A 119 -0.46 4.18 -2.26
CA SER A 119 0.79 4.82 -2.72
C SER A 119 2.03 3.98 -2.46
N VAL A 120 1.85 2.72 -2.10
CA VAL A 120 2.92 1.76 -1.80
C VAL A 120 2.81 0.59 -2.76
N SER A 121 3.91 0.23 -3.43
CA SER A 121 3.92 -0.94 -4.32
C SER A 121 4.06 -2.25 -3.53
N GLU A 122 3.74 -3.37 -4.16
CA GLU A 122 3.95 -4.70 -3.58
C GLU A 122 5.43 -5.02 -3.35
N GLU A 123 6.31 -4.53 -4.22
CA GLU A 123 7.76 -4.58 -4.00
C GLU A 123 8.13 -3.88 -2.68
N GLU A 124 7.61 -2.68 -2.45
CA GLU A 124 7.85 -1.95 -1.21
C GLU A 124 7.28 -2.65 0.02
N ILE A 125 6.07 -3.23 -0.10
CA ILE A 125 5.45 -4.00 0.99
C ILE A 125 6.32 -5.19 1.36
N ARG A 126 6.81 -5.94 0.37
CA ARG A 126 7.70 -7.09 0.59
C ARG A 126 8.97 -6.67 1.31
N ILE A 127 9.65 -5.64 0.81
CA ILE A 127 10.89 -5.12 1.43
C ILE A 127 10.60 -4.64 2.86
N ALA A 128 9.49 -3.93 3.09
CA ALA A 128 9.15 -3.43 4.42
C ALA A 128 8.86 -4.56 5.41
N ASN A 129 8.12 -5.59 5.00
CA ASN A 129 7.86 -6.77 5.83
C ASN A 129 9.16 -7.48 6.21
N ASP A 130 10.09 -7.65 5.26
CA ASP A 130 11.41 -8.24 5.51
C ASP A 130 12.21 -7.42 6.53
N LEU A 131 12.23 -6.10 6.38
CA LEU A 131 12.98 -5.21 7.28
C LEU A 131 12.38 -5.12 8.70
N LEU A 132 11.07 -5.31 8.82
CA LEU A 132 10.34 -5.23 10.08
C LEU A 132 10.17 -6.60 10.75
N GLY A 133 10.60 -7.69 10.11
CA GLY A 133 10.43 -9.05 10.63
C GLY A 133 8.97 -9.48 10.71
N LEU A 134 8.11 -8.98 9.81
CA LEU A 134 6.69 -9.33 9.77
C LEU A 134 6.49 -10.64 8.99
N GLU A 135 5.45 -11.40 9.35
CA GLU A 135 5.14 -12.68 8.69
C GLU A 135 4.98 -12.49 7.17
N LYS A 136 5.69 -13.33 6.41
CA LYS A 136 5.59 -13.37 4.96
C LYS A 136 4.31 -14.10 4.58
N ARG A 137 3.28 -13.36 4.21
CA ARG A 137 2.16 -13.90 3.44
C ARG A 137 2.47 -13.75 1.96
N GLU A 138 1.89 -14.63 1.16
CA GLU A 138 2.00 -14.49 -0.29
C GLU A 138 1.45 -13.12 -0.70
N VAL A 139 2.23 -12.45 -1.54
CA VAL A 139 1.75 -11.30 -2.28
C VAL A 139 0.83 -11.87 -3.36
N PHE A 140 -0.43 -11.45 -3.37
CA PHE A 140 -1.41 -11.93 -4.34
C PHE A 140 -0.84 -11.80 -5.75
N HIS A 141 -1.14 -12.78 -6.61
CA HIS A 141 -0.74 -12.76 -8.00
C HIS A 141 -1.18 -11.43 -8.65
N ILE A 142 -0.22 -10.53 -8.84
CA ILE A 142 -0.24 -9.49 -9.87
C ILE A 142 -0.70 -10.20 -11.15
N SER A 143 -1.66 -9.63 -11.89
CA SER A 143 -1.92 -10.14 -13.24
C SER A 143 -0.57 -10.19 -13.96
N GLU A 144 -0.15 -11.35 -14.46
CA GLU A 144 1.18 -11.53 -15.07
C GLU A 144 1.49 -10.39 -16.07
N PHE A 145 0.44 -9.96 -16.78
CA PHE A 145 0.40 -8.75 -17.58
C PHE A 145 0.93 -7.48 -16.89
N GLN A 146 0.40 -7.08 -15.74
CA GLN A 146 0.85 -5.88 -15.03
C GLN A 146 2.31 -6.00 -14.55
N ARG A 147 2.77 -7.20 -14.21
CA ARG A 147 4.18 -7.43 -13.85
C ARG A 147 5.10 -7.22 -15.06
N GLU A 148 4.70 -7.73 -16.22
CA GLU A 148 5.45 -7.50 -17.46
C GLU A 148 5.44 -6.03 -17.89
N MET A 149 4.32 -5.31 -17.67
CA MET A 149 4.28 -3.87 -17.87
C MET A 149 5.25 -3.13 -16.93
N GLU A 150 5.27 -3.44 -15.63
CA GLU A 150 6.16 -2.79 -14.66
C GLU A 150 7.65 -3.03 -15.00
N LYS A 151 8.01 -4.23 -15.48
CA LYS A 151 9.37 -4.52 -15.96
C LYS A 151 9.76 -3.67 -17.19
N SER A 152 8.83 -3.51 -18.12
CA SER A 152 9.07 -2.78 -19.37
C SER A 152 9.03 -1.27 -19.18
N LEU A 153 8.16 -0.80 -18.27
CA LEU A 153 7.85 0.59 -17.97
C LEU A 153 7.74 0.76 -16.45
N PRO A 154 8.87 1.00 -15.74
CA PRO A 154 8.86 1.21 -14.30
C PRO A 154 7.97 2.38 -13.87
N GLY A 155 7.21 2.17 -12.80
CA GLY A 155 6.22 3.11 -12.28
C GLY A 155 4.80 2.94 -12.85
N THR A 156 4.54 1.88 -13.63
CA THR A 156 3.21 1.56 -14.18
C THR A 156 2.17 1.45 -13.09
N ALA A 157 2.46 0.77 -11.97
CA ALA A 157 1.52 0.62 -10.86
C ALA A 157 1.03 1.99 -10.32
N PHE A 158 1.94 2.97 -10.20
CA PHE A 158 1.58 4.31 -9.75
C PHE A 158 0.81 5.11 -10.80
N GLY A 159 1.14 4.92 -12.09
CA GLY A 159 0.40 5.53 -13.21
C GLY A 159 -1.04 5.04 -13.29
N LEU A 160 -1.25 3.73 -13.14
CA LEU A 160 -2.59 3.12 -13.10
C LEU A 160 -3.39 3.61 -11.88
N ARG A 161 -2.77 3.65 -10.69
CA ARG A 161 -3.41 4.23 -9.49
C ARG A 161 -3.86 5.67 -9.71
N LYS A 162 -3.03 6.53 -10.31
CA LYS A 162 -3.43 7.92 -10.62
C LYS A 162 -4.59 8.00 -11.60
N SER A 163 -4.64 7.08 -12.57
CA SER A 163 -5.73 7.01 -13.55
C SER A 163 -7.03 6.61 -12.86
N TRP A 164 -6.98 5.66 -11.91
CA TRP A 164 -8.13 5.30 -11.09
C TRP A 164 -8.64 6.48 -10.23
N GLU A 165 -7.75 7.23 -9.58
CA GLU A 165 -8.13 8.44 -8.82
C GLU A 165 -8.78 9.53 -9.67
N PHE A 166 -8.49 9.58 -10.97
CA PHE A 166 -9.13 10.50 -11.90
C PHE A 166 -10.56 10.06 -12.25
N LEU A 167 -10.79 8.74 -12.36
CA LEU A 167 -12.10 8.17 -12.70
C LEU A 167 -13.09 8.19 -11.52
N GLU A 168 -12.61 8.25 -10.27
CA GLU A 168 -13.46 8.39 -9.08
C GLU A 168 -13.98 9.83 -8.83
N ARG A 169 -13.54 10.82 -9.62
CA ARG A 169 -13.98 12.24 -9.50
C ARG A 169 -15.11 12.57 -10.45
#